data_AF-A0AAD0PVZ8-F1
#
_entry.id   AF-A0AAD0PVZ8-F1
#
_cell.length_a   1.000
_cell.length_b   1.000
_cell.length_c   1.000
_cell.angle_alpha   90.00
_cell.angle_beta   90.00
_cell.angle_gamma   90.00
#
_symmetry.space_group_name_H-M   'P 1'
#
loop_
_entity.id
_entity.type
_entity.pdbx_description
1 polymer ?
#
loop_
_entity_poly.entity_id
_entity_poly.type
_entity_poly.pdbx_seq_one_letter_code
_entity_poly.pdbx_strand_id
1 'polypeptide(L)'
;MVLRALRNATSSVLECMGQMVMLHKDARKFFADFQAGSWTAEGFRSVAHHFEAALLHAVEQSIAADDLLQALMPGYCKTEQGQIWAQKLLNFMLASACASPTSNHARIFEAFDHYVEASLWEIRDYVGYLGDRGVTNIRALIKHSSQKRIEQTLHLAQSYYNTVMIDAIAWDDLDLFNQVSNHPSIENAKTVGLMNLVTFPFDPTSVIHQSLLTDNDDLDKLIELHCDHLFNQVQVGFTHGIVWHRNSPEAGITLFPNGRSEWERAVSSDSKTFSLPQEWRGRLKSNPFGALEAFFQPTPKFEVRTADGWDWVDRVTQGFLDAGVSASQIISYGACRMKRRQAPVSLGRALDELGDMTPAQVRFHTHAYRVYFRDYKLDRLVENCVSDASLVALYKVTQNQDVLKYANDRVRDLALSSDLGL
;
A
#
# COMPACT_ATOMS: atom_id res chain seq x y z
N MET A 1 24.15 34.09 -31.13
CA MET A 1 22.82 34.43 -31.69
C MET A 1 21.67 33.71 -30.99
N VAL A 2 21.81 32.43 -30.61
CA VAL A 2 20.77 31.63 -29.93
C VAL A 2 20.41 32.16 -28.52
N LEU A 3 21.38 32.69 -27.76
CA LEU A 3 21.15 33.27 -26.42
C LEU A 3 20.43 34.63 -26.42
N ARG A 4 20.38 35.34 -27.56
CA ARG A 4 19.61 36.60 -27.70
C ARG A 4 18.14 36.33 -28.05
N ALA A 5 17.85 35.22 -28.72
CA ALA A 5 16.47 34.82 -29.05
C ALA A 5 15.68 34.35 -27.82
N LEU A 6 16.32 33.63 -26.88
CA LEU A 6 15.69 33.22 -25.61
C LEU A 6 15.44 34.40 -24.65
N ARG A 7 16.29 35.43 -24.68
CA ARG A 7 16.15 36.63 -23.85
C ARG A 7 15.10 37.63 -24.38
N ASN A 8 14.90 37.65 -25.70
CA ASN A 8 13.85 38.46 -26.32
C ASN A 8 12.46 37.81 -26.23
N ALA A 9 12.38 36.47 -26.22
CA ALA A 9 11.12 35.75 -26.00
C ALA A 9 10.59 35.89 -24.57
N THR A 10 11.47 35.96 -23.57
CA THR A 10 11.08 36.22 -22.17
C THR A 10 10.64 37.68 -21.95
N SER A 11 11.27 38.63 -22.64
CA SER A 11 10.89 40.06 -22.58
C SER A 11 9.53 40.35 -23.22
N SER A 12 9.22 39.75 -24.38
CA SER A 12 7.91 39.96 -25.03
C SER A 12 6.77 39.24 -24.32
N VAL A 13 7.03 38.07 -23.70
CA VAL A 13 6.05 37.38 -22.86
C VAL A 13 5.72 38.20 -21.60
N LEU A 14 6.72 38.78 -20.95
CA LEU A 14 6.52 39.65 -19.77
C LEU A 14 5.80 40.97 -20.10
N GLU A 15 6.04 41.57 -21.27
CA GLU A 15 5.29 42.74 -21.75
C GLU A 15 3.85 42.39 -22.16
N CYS A 16 3.63 41.22 -22.78
CA CYS A 16 2.30 40.70 -23.12
C CYS A 16 1.44 40.35 -21.90
N MET A 17 2.07 40.02 -20.77
CA MET A 17 1.36 39.70 -19.53
C MET A 17 0.72 40.93 -18.88
N GLY A 18 1.12 42.16 -19.25
CA GLY A 18 0.70 43.42 -18.62
C GLY A 18 -0.82 43.71 -18.59
N GLN A 19 -1.63 43.12 -19.47
CA GLN A 19 -3.02 43.54 -19.70
C GLN A 19 -4.12 42.48 -19.41
N MET A 20 -3.82 41.46 -18.62
CA MET A 20 -4.86 40.61 -18.05
C MET A 20 -5.49 41.31 -16.84
N VAL A 21 -6.59 42.02 -17.04
CA VAL A 21 -7.32 42.74 -15.96
C VAL A 21 -7.77 41.78 -14.84
N MET A 22 -7.83 40.47 -15.11
CA MET A 22 -8.28 39.42 -14.20
C MET A 22 -7.19 38.81 -13.30
N LEU A 23 -5.89 38.88 -13.65
CA LEU A 23 -4.84 38.16 -12.91
C LEU A 23 -3.85 39.11 -12.22
N HIS A 24 -3.63 38.90 -10.91
CA HIS A 24 -2.70 39.69 -10.12
C HIS A 24 -1.28 39.67 -10.71
N LYS A 25 -0.55 40.79 -10.62
CA LYS A 25 0.79 40.96 -11.23
C LYS A 25 1.79 39.90 -10.76
N ASP A 26 1.70 39.48 -9.50
CA ASP A 26 2.64 38.53 -8.90
C ASP A 26 2.36 37.11 -9.38
N ALA A 27 1.08 36.75 -9.57
CA ALA A 27 0.67 35.48 -10.17
C ALA A 27 1.11 35.38 -11.64
N ARG A 28 1.01 36.49 -12.39
CA ARG A 28 1.58 36.59 -13.74
C ARG A 28 3.07 36.30 -13.72
N LYS A 29 3.84 37.08 -12.95
CA LYS A 29 5.29 36.88 -12.85
C LYS A 29 5.62 35.43 -12.47
N PHE A 30 4.93 34.87 -11.49
CA PHE A 30 5.12 33.49 -11.08
C PHE A 30 4.87 32.49 -12.22
N PHE A 31 3.81 32.66 -13.02
CA PHE A 31 3.55 31.75 -14.15
C PHE A 31 4.66 31.83 -15.21
N ALA A 32 5.24 33.01 -15.46
CA ALA A 32 6.40 33.13 -16.34
C ALA A 32 7.62 32.39 -15.76
N ASP A 33 7.90 32.56 -14.47
CA ASP A 33 8.98 31.85 -13.76
C ASP A 33 8.72 30.33 -13.75
N PHE A 34 7.45 29.91 -13.66
CA PHE A 34 7.04 28.51 -13.75
C PHE A 34 7.35 27.92 -15.12
N GLN A 35 6.96 28.61 -16.20
CA GLN A 35 7.28 28.20 -17.58
C GLN A 35 8.78 28.16 -17.86
N ALA A 36 9.57 29.01 -17.19
CA ALA A 36 11.02 29.01 -17.25
C ALA A 36 11.70 27.97 -16.34
N GLY A 37 10.94 27.30 -15.47
CA GLY A 37 11.45 26.31 -14.50
C GLY A 37 12.11 26.91 -13.25
N SER A 38 12.11 28.24 -13.09
CA SER A 38 12.80 29.00 -12.04
C SER A 38 11.94 29.33 -10.81
N TRP A 39 10.76 28.73 -10.69
CA TRP A 39 9.85 28.94 -9.55
C TRP A 39 10.33 28.27 -8.25
N THR A 40 9.70 28.56 -7.12
CA THR A 40 9.96 27.90 -5.82
C THR A 40 8.65 27.53 -5.12
N ALA A 41 8.70 26.54 -4.21
CA ALA A 41 7.52 26.11 -3.44
C ALA A 41 6.94 27.26 -2.59
N GLU A 42 7.80 28.08 -1.97
CA GLU A 42 7.39 29.28 -1.23
C GLU A 42 6.76 30.32 -2.16
N GLY A 43 7.38 30.55 -3.33
CA GLY A 43 6.82 31.41 -4.36
C GLY A 43 5.42 30.97 -4.75
N PHE A 44 5.20 29.67 -4.99
CA PHE A 44 3.89 29.12 -5.33
C PHE A 44 2.86 29.40 -4.22
N ARG A 45 3.18 29.06 -2.97
CA ARG A 45 2.29 29.28 -1.82
C ARG A 45 1.89 30.75 -1.66
N SER A 46 2.79 31.68 -1.99
CA SER A 46 2.52 33.12 -1.94
C SER A 46 1.51 33.61 -2.97
N VAL A 47 1.34 32.91 -4.11
CA VAL A 47 0.49 33.36 -5.22
C VAL A 47 -0.67 32.43 -5.57
N ALA A 48 -0.74 31.21 -5.02
CA ALA A 48 -1.75 30.21 -5.35
C ALA A 48 -3.19 30.76 -5.26
N HIS A 49 -3.47 31.53 -4.20
CA HIS A 49 -4.76 32.16 -3.97
C HIS A 49 -5.20 33.14 -5.08
N HIS A 50 -4.27 33.75 -5.81
CA HIS A 50 -4.61 34.63 -6.93
C HIS A 50 -5.13 33.87 -8.15
N PHE A 51 -4.58 32.68 -8.42
CA PHE A 51 -5.07 31.83 -9.50
C PHE A 51 -6.46 31.29 -9.18
N GLU A 52 -6.68 30.86 -7.94
CA GLU A 52 -7.99 30.44 -7.46
C GLU A 52 -9.03 31.58 -7.54
N ALA A 53 -8.67 32.80 -7.09
CA ALA A 53 -9.57 33.95 -7.15
C ALA A 53 -10.04 34.28 -8.57
N ALA A 54 -9.15 34.14 -9.57
CA ALA A 54 -9.52 34.36 -10.97
C ALA A 54 -10.46 33.26 -11.50
N LEU A 55 -10.25 31.99 -11.12
CA LEU A 55 -11.19 30.91 -11.44
C LEU A 55 -12.55 31.14 -10.78
N LEU A 56 -12.56 31.50 -9.50
CA LEU A 56 -13.79 31.77 -8.74
C LEU A 56 -14.58 32.95 -9.32
N HIS A 57 -13.90 34.02 -9.74
CA HIS A 57 -14.56 35.13 -10.41
C HIS A 57 -15.27 34.66 -11.69
N ALA A 58 -14.62 33.82 -12.49
CA ALA A 58 -15.23 33.25 -13.68
C ALA A 58 -16.46 32.38 -13.34
N VAL A 59 -16.37 31.57 -12.27
CA VAL A 59 -17.52 30.79 -11.78
C VAL A 59 -18.67 31.68 -11.32
N GLU A 60 -18.38 32.75 -10.56
CA GLU A 60 -19.39 33.68 -10.05
C GLU A 60 -20.11 34.45 -11.15
N GLN A 61 -19.39 34.77 -12.22
CA GLN A 61 -19.94 35.44 -13.40
C GLN A 61 -20.51 34.46 -14.43
N SER A 62 -20.52 33.14 -14.15
CA SER A 62 -20.95 32.10 -15.09
C SER A 62 -20.24 32.16 -16.45
N ILE A 63 -18.96 32.53 -16.45
CA ILE A 63 -18.14 32.63 -17.66
C ILE A 63 -17.74 31.21 -18.09
N ALA A 64 -18.09 30.84 -19.33
CA ALA A 64 -17.69 29.56 -19.89
C ALA A 64 -16.17 29.48 -20.09
N ALA A 65 -15.61 28.26 -20.14
CA ALA A 65 -14.17 28.07 -20.32
C ALA A 65 -13.62 28.76 -21.58
N ASP A 66 -14.35 28.68 -22.70
CA ASP A 66 -13.96 29.33 -23.96
C ASP A 66 -13.94 30.86 -23.85
N ASP A 67 -14.90 31.45 -23.14
CA ASP A 67 -14.96 32.89 -22.90
C ASP A 67 -13.86 33.32 -21.92
N LEU A 68 -13.55 32.50 -20.92
CA LEU A 68 -12.43 32.73 -20.02
C LEU A 68 -11.10 32.67 -20.80
N LEU A 69 -10.90 31.68 -21.67
CA LEU A 69 -9.73 31.63 -22.54
C LEU A 69 -9.59 32.91 -23.37
N GLN A 70 -10.70 33.41 -23.93
CA GLN A 70 -10.69 34.69 -24.64
C GLN A 70 -10.33 35.88 -23.75
N ALA A 71 -10.82 35.92 -22.51
CA ALA A 71 -10.49 36.96 -21.54
C ALA A 71 -9.05 36.87 -21.00
N LEU A 72 -8.47 35.67 -20.99
CA LEU A 72 -7.07 35.42 -20.61
C LEU A 72 -6.10 35.77 -21.75
N MET A 73 -6.55 35.82 -23.00
CA MET A 73 -5.72 36.26 -24.12
C MET A 73 -5.42 37.77 -24.02
N PRO A 74 -4.18 38.21 -24.26
CA PRO A 74 -3.88 39.63 -24.38
C PRO A 74 -4.71 40.28 -25.51
N GLY A 75 -5.23 41.49 -25.28
CA GLY A 75 -6.20 42.19 -26.14
C GLY A 75 -5.80 42.45 -27.61
N TYR A 76 -4.62 42.03 -28.06
CA TYR A 76 -4.14 42.16 -29.44
C TYR A 76 -3.74 40.84 -30.12
N CYS A 77 -3.94 39.68 -29.50
CA CYS A 77 -3.48 38.40 -30.05
C CYS A 77 -4.61 37.36 -30.18
N LYS A 78 -5.45 37.50 -31.21
CA LYS A 78 -6.17 36.35 -31.82
C LYS A 78 -5.22 35.52 -32.70
N THR A 79 -4.04 35.24 -32.17
CA THR A 79 -3.01 34.43 -32.83
C THR A 79 -3.00 33.04 -32.19
N GLU A 80 -2.64 32.02 -32.95
CA GLU A 80 -2.47 30.64 -32.46
C GLU A 80 -1.60 30.59 -31.18
N GLN A 81 -0.50 31.33 -31.15
CA GLN A 81 0.39 31.40 -29.98
C GLN A 81 -0.29 31.98 -28.72
N GLY A 82 -1.21 32.93 -28.90
CA GLY A 82 -1.98 33.52 -27.79
C GLY A 82 -3.00 32.56 -27.22
N GLN A 83 -3.64 31.76 -28.08
CA GLN A 83 -4.56 30.69 -27.68
C GLN A 83 -3.82 29.59 -26.90
N ILE A 84 -2.69 29.12 -27.42
CA ILE A 84 -1.82 28.13 -26.74
C ILE A 84 -1.39 28.66 -25.37
N TRP A 85 -1.01 29.95 -25.29
CA TRP A 85 -0.60 30.54 -24.03
C TRP A 85 -1.75 30.62 -23.01
N ALA A 86 -2.94 31.07 -23.42
CA ALA A 86 -4.12 31.13 -22.57
C ALA A 86 -4.55 29.74 -22.08
N GLN A 87 -4.48 28.73 -22.94
CA GLN A 87 -4.75 27.33 -22.59
C GLN A 87 -3.76 26.83 -21.53
N LYS A 88 -2.45 27.07 -21.71
CA LYS A 88 -1.43 26.72 -20.71
C LYS A 88 -1.68 27.41 -19.37
N LEU A 89 -2.07 28.67 -19.39
CA LEU A 89 -2.39 29.41 -18.17
C LEU A 89 -3.63 28.86 -17.47
N LEU A 90 -4.72 28.58 -18.20
CA LEU A 90 -5.93 28.00 -17.60
C LEU A 90 -5.66 26.60 -17.02
N ASN A 91 -4.94 25.75 -17.75
CA ASN A 91 -4.50 24.44 -17.26
C ASN A 91 -3.66 24.57 -15.99
N PHE A 92 -2.74 25.55 -15.95
CA PHE A 92 -1.92 25.82 -14.78
C PHE A 92 -2.75 26.36 -13.59
N MET A 93 -3.75 27.21 -13.85
CA MET A 93 -4.66 27.71 -12.81
C MET A 93 -5.45 26.57 -12.18
N LEU A 94 -6.01 25.67 -12.99
CA LEU A 94 -6.72 24.48 -12.52
C LEU A 94 -5.78 23.53 -11.76
N ALA A 95 -4.57 23.30 -12.27
CA ALA A 95 -3.56 22.50 -11.57
C ALA A 95 -3.14 23.13 -10.24
N SER A 96 -3.06 24.46 -10.16
CA SER A 96 -2.78 25.19 -8.91
C SER A 96 -3.89 24.99 -7.88
N ALA A 97 -5.16 24.98 -8.32
CA ALA A 97 -6.32 24.67 -7.49
C ALA A 97 -6.39 23.19 -7.04
N CYS A 98 -5.74 22.27 -7.78
CA CYS A 98 -5.51 20.91 -7.31
C CYS A 98 -4.35 20.82 -6.30
N ALA A 99 -3.26 21.56 -6.53
CA ALA A 99 -2.07 21.49 -5.69
C ALA A 99 -2.26 22.15 -4.32
N SER A 100 -2.98 23.28 -4.27
CA SER A 100 -3.34 24.00 -3.03
C SER A 100 -4.88 24.10 -2.91
N PRO A 101 -5.57 22.97 -2.68
CA PRO A 101 -7.02 22.91 -2.67
C PRO A 101 -7.59 23.66 -1.47
N THR A 102 -8.71 24.34 -1.69
CA THR A 102 -9.53 24.97 -0.64
C THR A 102 -10.95 24.40 -0.67
N SER A 103 -11.83 24.88 0.22
CA SER A 103 -13.25 24.55 0.19
C SER A 103 -13.96 24.89 -1.13
N ASN A 104 -13.33 25.68 -2.01
CA ASN A 104 -13.86 26.05 -3.32
C ASN A 104 -13.59 25.01 -4.41
N HIS A 105 -12.76 23.99 -4.15
CA HIS A 105 -12.29 23.04 -5.15
C HIS A 105 -13.44 22.40 -5.93
N ALA A 106 -14.42 21.79 -5.24
CA ALA A 106 -15.58 21.17 -5.89
C ALA A 106 -16.34 22.14 -6.81
N ARG A 107 -16.57 23.37 -6.35
CA ARG A 107 -17.30 24.41 -7.09
C ARG A 107 -16.57 24.80 -8.38
N ILE A 108 -15.25 24.93 -8.34
CA ILE A 108 -14.43 25.26 -9.51
C ILE A 108 -14.49 24.10 -10.52
N PHE A 109 -14.24 22.88 -10.07
CA PHE A 109 -14.17 21.72 -10.97
C PHE A 109 -15.53 21.31 -11.53
N GLU A 110 -16.64 21.62 -10.86
CA GLU A 110 -17.98 21.49 -11.43
C GLU A 110 -18.25 22.50 -12.54
N ALA A 111 -17.77 23.74 -12.40
CA ALA A 111 -17.97 24.78 -13.42
C ALA A 111 -17.12 24.57 -14.68
N PHE A 112 -15.93 23.98 -14.52
CA PHE A 112 -14.98 23.74 -15.62
C PHE A 112 -14.95 22.28 -16.10
N ASP A 113 -15.94 21.48 -15.75
CA ASP A 113 -15.90 20.02 -15.94
C ASP A 113 -15.50 19.56 -17.34
N HIS A 114 -16.22 20.00 -18.37
CA HIS A 114 -15.96 19.59 -19.75
C HIS A 114 -14.55 20.01 -20.22
N TYR A 115 -14.06 21.14 -19.73
CA TYR A 115 -12.72 21.60 -20.04
C TYR A 115 -11.64 20.76 -19.33
N VAL A 116 -11.88 20.40 -18.06
CA VAL A 116 -11.01 19.52 -17.28
C VAL A 116 -10.92 18.14 -17.93
N GLU A 117 -12.04 17.59 -18.42
CA GLU A 117 -12.04 16.32 -19.16
C GLU A 117 -11.22 16.42 -20.46
N ALA A 118 -11.40 17.49 -21.23
CA ALA A 118 -10.69 17.70 -22.49
C ALA A 118 -9.18 17.95 -22.31
N SER A 119 -8.77 18.56 -21.19
CA SER A 119 -7.37 18.93 -20.90
C SER A 119 -6.77 18.12 -19.74
N LEU A 120 -7.32 16.95 -19.47
CA LEU A 120 -7.00 16.14 -18.28
C LEU A 120 -5.50 15.88 -18.15
N TRP A 121 -4.85 15.50 -19.25
CA TRP A 121 -3.44 15.11 -19.27
C TRP A 121 -2.51 16.29 -18.98
N GLU A 122 -2.78 17.46 -19.56
CA GLU A 122 -1.97 18.66 -19.35
C GLU A 122 -2.12 19.18 -17.92
N ILE A 123 -3.33 19.18 -17.36
CA ILE A 123 -3.56 19.57 -15.96
C ILE A 123 -2.86 18.58 -15.04
N ARG A 124 -3.02 17.28 -15.29
CA ARG A 124 -2.36 16.19 -14.57
C ARG A 124 -0.83 16.35 -14.54
N ASP A 125 -0.21 16.71 -15.65
CA ASP A 125 1.24 16.90 -15.73
C ASP A 125 1.71 18.07 -14.86
N TYR A 126 0.97 19.18 -14.84
CA TYR A 126 1.24 20.29 -13.94
C TYR A 126 1.05 19.91 -12.47
N VAL A 127 0.01 19.14 -12.13
CA VAL A 127 -0.20 18.65 -10.76
C VAL A 127 0.98 17.78 -10.30
N GLY A 128 1.48 16.91 -11.18
CA GLY A 128 2.66 16.08 -10.95
C GLY A 128 3.91 16.94 -10.70
N TYR A 129 4.18 17.90 -11.59
CA TYR A 129 5.35 18.78 -11.50
C TYR A 129 5.33 19.68 -10.25
N LEU A 130 4.15 20.15 -9.85
CA LEU A 130 3.96 20.84 -8.57
C LEU A 130 4.19 19.88 -7.39
N GLY A 131 3.73 18.64 -7.51
CA GLY A 131 3.92 17.58 -6.51
C GLY A 131 5.38 17.20 -6.27
N ASP A 132 6.22 17.18 -7.31
CA ASP A 132 7.65 16.89 -7.21
C ASP A 132 8.40 17.89 -6.32
N ARG A 133 7.89 19.13 -6.20
CA ARG A 133 8.44 20.16 -5.31
C ARG A 133 7.71 20.27 -3.97
N GLY A 134 6.87 19.30 -3.64
CA GLY A 134 6.26 19.15 -2.32
C GLY A 134 5.17 20.18 -1.99
N VAL A 135 4.49 20.73 -3.00
CA VAL A 135 3.36 21.64 -2.77
C VAL A 135 1.99 21.00 -2.94
N THR A 136 1.88 19.91 -3.70
CA THR A 136 0.58 19.22 -3.93
C THR A 136 0.20 18.35 -2.72
N ASN A 137 -0.93 18.66 -2.09
CA ASN A 137 -1.49 17.89 -0.98
C ASN A 137 -2.70 17.06 -1.44
N ILE A 138 -2.48 15.79 -1.81
CA ILE A 138 -3.55 14.91 -2.31
C ILE A 138 -4.63 14.67 -1.26
N ARG A 139 -4.25 14.54 0.01
CA ARG A 139 -5.18 14.33 1.13
C ARG A 139 -6.19 15.48 1.21
N ALA A 140 -5.71 16.72 1.21
CA ALA A 140 -6.57 17.90 1.22
C ALA A 140 -7.40 18.03 -0.07
N LEU A 141 -6.83 17.61 -1.20
CA LEU A 141 -7.51 17.64 -2.50
C LEU A 141 -8.75 16.74 -2.48
N ILE A 142 -8.61 15.49 -2.05
CA ILE A 142 -9.75 14.57 -1.95
C ILE A 142 -10.80 15.09 -0.95
N LYS A 143 -10.38 15.60 0.22
CA LYS A 143 -11.30 16.16 1.23
C LYS A 143 -12.18 17.29 0.69
N HIS A 144 -11.66 18.07 -0.27
CA HIS A 144 -12.39 19.18 -0.88
C HIS A 144 -13.07 18.82 -2.20
N SER A 145 -12.94 17.57 -2.66
CA SER A 145 -13.67 17.04 -3.81
C SER A 145 -15.05 16.53 -3.42
N SER A 146 -16.03 16.68 -4.31
CA SER A 146 -17.33 16.04 -4.13
C SER A 146 -17.24 14.53 -4.41
N GLN A 147 -18.12 13.73 -3.80
CA GLN A 147 -18.11 12.26 -3.93
C GLN A 147 -18.10 11.80 -5.40
N LYS A 148 -18.87 12.47 -6.25
CA LYS A 148 -19.00 12.17 -7.69
C LYS A 148 -17.71 12.44 -8.48
N ARG A 149 -16.78 13.20 -7.91
CA ARG A 149 -15.57 13.71 -8.58
C ARG A 149 -14.29 13.07 -8.06
N ILE A 150 -14.37 12.16 -7.09
CA ILE A 150 -13.19 11.50 -6.52
C ILE A 150 -12.38 10.81 -7.62
N GLU A 151 -13.04 10.10 -8.54
CA GLU A 151 -12.35 9.42 -9.64
C GLU A 151 -11.54 10.37 -10.53
N GLN A 152 -12.19 11.43 -11.03
CA GLN A 152 -11.52 12.47 -11.83
C GLN A 152 -10.39 13.15 -11.05
N THR A 153 -10.60 13.40 -9.76
CA THR A 153 -9.59 13.99 -8.87
C THR A 153 -8.37 13.07 -8.73
N LEU A 154 -8.58 11.77 -8.56
CA LEU A 154 -7.52 10.77 -8.49
C LEU A 154 -6.74 10.69 -9.82
N HIS A 155 -7.42 10.80 -10.96
CA HIS A 155 -6.77 10.86 -12.27
C HIS A 155 -5.87 12.10 -12.42
N LEU A 156 -6.36 13.28 -12.00
CA LEU A 156 -5.57 14.52 -11.98
C LEU A 156 -4.36 14.41 -11.05
N ALA A 157 -4.55 13.80 -9.88
CA ALA A 157 -3.51 13.61 -8.89
C ALA A 157 -2.56 12.44 -9.21
N GLN A 158 -2.81 11.67 -10.27
CA GLN A 158 -2.05 10.47 -10.60
C GLN A 158 -1.99 9.47 -9.43
N SER A 159 -3.11 9.30 -8.73
CA SER A 159 -3.21 8.46 -7.53
C SER A 159 -4.33 7.43 -7.67
N TYR A 160 -4.41 6.54 -6.71
CA TYR A 160 -5.39 5.45 -6.67
C TYR A 160 -6.16 5.51 -5.35
N TYR A 161 -7.39 5.00 -5.37
CA TYR A 161 -8.22 4.86 -4.17
C TYR A 161 -7.46 4.16 -3.05
N ASN A 162 -6.73 3.09 -3.38
CA ASN A 162 -5.96 2.33 -2.40
C ASN A 162 -4.90 3.20 -1.69
N THR A 163 -4.13 3.97 -2.44
CA THR A 163 -3.08 4.83 -1.88
C THR A 163 -3.65 5.92 -0.96
N VAL A 164 -4.81 6.48 -1.30
CA VAL A 164 -5.49 7.46 -0.43
C VAL A 164 -6.06 6.80 0.83
N MET A 165 -6.61 5.58 0.72
CA MET A 165 -7.05 4.82 1.90
C MET A 165 -5.89 4.52 2.85
N ILE A 166 -4.72 4.16 2.33
CA ILE A 166 -3.51 3.95 3.14
C ILE A 166 -3.08 5.27 3.82
N ASP A 167 -3.11 6.41 3.11
CA ASP A 167 -2.81 7.72 3.72
C ASP A 167 -3.82 8.07 4.83
N ALA A 168 -5.10 7.79 4.60
CA ALA A 168 -6.15 8.01 5.60
C ALA A 168 -5.91 7.15 6.85
N ILE A 169 -5.51 5.88 6.69
CA ILE A 169 -5.13 5.02 7.82
C ILE A 169 -3.89 5.57 8.54
N ALA A 170 -2.86 5.99 7.79
CA ALA A 170 -1.65 6.57 8.36
C ALA A 170 -1.97 7.79 9.25
N TRP A 171 -2.97 8.60 8.87
CA TRP A 171 -3.43 9.77 9.63
C TRP A 171 -4.59 9.51 10.60
N ASP A 172 -5.08 8.27 10.68
CA ASP A 172 -6.30 7.89 11.39
C ASP A 172 -7.53 8.77 11.03
N ASP A 173 -7.64 9.15 9.76
CA ASP A 173 -8.63 10.07 9.22
C ASP A 173 -9.86 9.31 8.69
N LEU A 174 -10.80 9.03 9.58
CA LEU A 174 -11.99 8.22 9.27
C LEU A 174 -12.88 8.87 8.20
N ASP A 175 -13.00 10.19 8.19
CA ASP A 175 -13.85 10.91 7.24
C ASP A 175 -13.32 10.75 5.81
N LEU A 176 -12.01 10.98 5.62
CA LEU A 176 -11.38 10.76 4.32
C LEU A 176 -11.44 9.28 3.91
N PHE A 177 -11.19 8.37 4.85
CA PHE A 177 -11.28 6.94 4.58
C PHE A 177 -12.66 6.56 4.05
N ASN A 178 -13.72 6.98 4.74
CA ASN A 178 -15.11 6.72 4.35
C ASN A 178 -15.49 7.38 3.02
N GLN A 179 -15.00 8.60 2.78
CA GLN A 179 -15.24 9.30 1.52
C GLN A 179 -14.72 8.49 0.33
N VAL A 180 -13.53 7.88 0.46
CA VAL A 180 -12.90 7.09 -0.60
C VAL A 180 -13.47 5.66 -0.65
N SER A 181 -13.66 5.00 0.49
CA SER A 181 -14.12 3.61 0.55
C SER A 181 -15.57 3.44 0.12
N ASN A 182 -16.42 4.45 0.33
CA ASN A 182 -17.82 4.42 -0.09
C ASN A 182 -18.03 4.83 -1.56
N HIS A 183 -16.95 5.00 -2.33
CA HIS A 183 -17.09 5.28 -3.76
C HIS A 183 -17.64 4.04 -4.50
N PRO A 184 -18.62 4.20 -5.41
CA PRO A 184 -19.26 3.06 -6.10
C PRO A 184 -18.29 2.14 -6.87
N SER A 185 -17.14 2.66 -7.30
CA SER A 185 -16.09 1.90 -8.01
C SER A 185 -15.31 0.95 -7.08
N ILE A 186 -15.50 1.03 -5.76
CA ILE A 186 -14.84 0.15 -4.78
C ILE A 186 -15.77 -0.99 -4.38
N GLU A 187 -15.59 -2.13 -5.03
CA GLU A 187 -16.24 -3.37 -4.63
C GLU A 187 -15.62 -3.89 -3.32
N ASN A 188 -16.46 -4.47 -2.45
CA ASN A 188 -16.04 -5.04 -1.17
C ASN A 188 -15.21 -4.08 -0.29
N ALA A 189 -15.65 -2.82 -0.19
CA ALA A 189 -14.96 -1.74 0.53
C ALA A 189 -14.46 -2.13 1.93
N LYS A 190 -15.24 -2.90 2.69
CA LYS A 190 -14.83 -3.41 4.01
C LYS A 190 -13.59 -4.30 3.93
N THR A 191 -13.59 -5.29 3.02
CA THR A 191 -12.46 -6.19 2.81
C THR A 191 -11.22 -5.43 2.33
N VAL A 192 -11.37 -4.50 1.39
CA VAL A 192 -10.27 -3.64 0.93
C VAL A 192 -9.72 -2.79 2.07
N GLY A 193 -10.61 -2.25 2.90
CA GLY A 193 -10.25 -1.52 4.11
C GLY A 193 -9.42 -2.35 5.08
N LEU A 194 -9.85 -3.58 5.38
CA LEU A 194 -9.10 -4.51 6.23
C LEU A 194 -7.74 -4.90 5.61
N MET A 195 -7.68 -5.12 4.29
CA MET A 195 -6.42 -5.39 3.58
C MET A 195 -5.42 -4.25 3.68
N ASN A 196 -5.90 -3.01 3.70
CA ASN A 196 -5.03 -1.84 3.90
C ASN A 196 -4.66 -1.68 5.37
N LEU A 197 -5.58 -1.96 6.28
CA LEU A 197 -5.36 -1.84 7.71
C LEU A 197 -4.26 -2.79 8.22
N VAL A 198 -4.14 -4.00 7.66
CA VAL A 198 -3.07 -4.95 8.03
C VAL A 198 -1.66 -4.48 7.65
N THR A 199 -1.52 -3.43 6.83
CA THR A 199 -0.24 -2.78 6.55
C THR A 199 0.20 -1.81 7.66
N PHE A 200 -0.55 -1.70 8.75
CA PHE A 200 -0.20 -0.91 9.94
C PHE A 200 -0.20 -1.82 11.18
N PRO A 201 0.51 -1.44 12.27
CA PRO A 201 0.42 -2.17 13.53
C PRO A 201 -1.03 -2.18 14.04
N PHE A 202 -1.42 -3.29 14.66
CA PHE A 202 -2.72 -3.40 15.31
C PHE A 202 -2.85 -2.35 16.42
N ASP A 203 -3.87 -1.51 16.31
CA ASP A 203 -4.10 -0.40 17.23
C ASP A 203 -5.61 -0.29 17.54
N PRO A 204 -6.09 -0.90 18.63
CA PRO A 204 -7.51 -0.88 18.98
C PRO A 204 -8.02 0.52 19.38
N THR A 205 -7.12 1.50 19.57
CA THR A 205 -7.50 2.88 19.92
C THR A 205 -7.76 3.76 18.70
N SER A 206 -7.30 3.33 17.52
CA SER A 206 -7.53 4.04 16.26
C SER A 206 -9.02 4.04 15.88
N VAL A 207 -9.50 5.20 15.42
CA VAL A 207 -10.90 5.36 15.01
C VAL A 207 -11.23 4.52 13.77
N ILE A 208 -10.28 4.36 12.85
CA ILE A 208 -10.46 3.48 11.68
C ILE A 208 -10.49 2.01 12.10
N HIS A 209 -9.65 1.58 13.04
CA HIS A 209 -9.71 0.21 13.59
C HIS A 209 -11.09 -0.07 14.20
N GLN A 210 -11.59 0.83 15.03
CA GLN A 210 -12.90 0.69 15.67
C GLN A 210 -14.06 0.72 14.65
N SER A 211 -13.93 1.51 13.58
CA SER A 211 -14.95 1.58 12.53
C SER A 211 -14.99 0.33 11.64
N LEU A 212 -13.86 -0.33 11.39
CA LEU A 212 -13.78 -1.51 10.52
C LEU A 212 -14.01 -2.82 11.28
N LEU A 213 -13.69 -2.87 12.57
CA LEU A 213 -13.83 -4.04 13.43
C LEU A 213 -15.09 -3.94 14.29
N THR A 214 -16.24 -4.25 13.68
CA THR A 214 -17.54 -4.14 14.34
C THR A 214 -17.94 -5.40 15.10
N ASP A 215 -17.39 -6.56 14.71
CA ASP A 215 -17.69 -7.85 15.31
C ASP A 215 -16.48 -8.81 15.29
N ASN A 216 -16.69 -10.04 15.75
CA ASN A 216 -15.65 -11.07 15.81
C ASN A 216 -15.30 -11.67 14.44
N ASP A 217 -16.18 -11.58 13.45
CA ASP A 217 -15.93 -12.09 12.10
C ASP A 217 -14.98 -11.13 11.36
N ASP A 218 -15.11 -9.81 11.60
CA ASP A 218 -14.16 -8.80 11.14
C ASP A 218 -12.77 -9.01 11.73
N LEU A 219 -12.71 -9.28 13.04
CA LEU A 219 -11.45 -9.57 13.72
C LEU A 219 -10.81 -10.84 13.15
N ASP A 220 -11.58 -11.91 12.92
CA ASP A 220 -11.06 -13.12 12.27
C ASP A 220 -10.50 -12.83 10.90
N LYS A 221 -11.22 -12.02 10.10
CA LYS A 221 -10.76 -11.67 8.76
C LYS A 221 -9.49 -10.83 8.81
N LEU A 222 -9.38 -9.90 9.76
CA LEU A 222 -8.15 -9.13 9.97
C LEU A 222 -6.97 -10.03 10.34
N ILE A 223 -7.18 -10.98 11.26
CA ILE A 223 -6.14 -11.94 11.68
C ILE A 223 -5.69 -12.78 10.48
N GLU A 224 -6.63 -13.30 9.69
CA GLU A 224 -6.35 -14.06 8.46
C GLU A 224 -5.51 -13.22 7.47
N LEU A 225 -5.95 -11.99 7.16
CA LEU A 225 -5.24 -11.09 6.26
C LEU A 225 -3.85 -10.70 6.78
N HIS A 226 -3.70 -10.52 8.09
CA HIS A 226 -2.39 -10.24 8.69
C HIS A 226 -1.46 -11.44 8.58
N CYS A 227 -1.97 -12.66 8.74
CA CYS A 227 -1.20 -13.89 8.56
C CYS A 227 -0.76 -14.08 7.10
N ASP A 228 -1.65 -13.85 6.13
CA ASP A 228 -1.30 -13.85 4.70
C ASP A 228 -0.24 -12.78 4.39
N HIS A 229 -0.40 -11.60 4.98
CA HIS A 229 0.57 -10.52 4.86
C HIS A 229 1.96 -10.95 5.37
N LEU A 230 2.05 -11.47 6.61
CA LEU A 230 3.30 -11.99 7.18
C LEU A 230 3.93 -13.09 6.31
N PHE A 231 3.12 -13.99 5.75
CA PHE A 231 3.62 -15.04 4.86
C PHE A 231 4.25 -14.47 3.58
N ASN A 232 3.58 -13.51 2.93
CA ASN A 232 4.10 -12.84 1.74
C ASN A 232 5.41 -12.09 2.03
N GLN A 233 5.56 -11.49 3.22
CA GLN A 233 6.80 -10.81 3.64
C GLN A 233 7.99 -11.76 3.74
N VAL A 234 7.78 -12.99 4.22
CA VAL A 234 8.82 -14.03 4.30
C VAL A 234 9.29 -14.43 2.90
N GLN A 235 8.39 -14.48 1.91
CA GLN A 235 8.70 -14.97 0.57
C GLN A 235 9.45 -13.99 -0.34
N VAL A 236 8.92 -12.77 -0.49
CA VAL A 236 9.44 -11.79 -1.46
C VAL A 236 10.79 -11.22 -1.03
N GLY A 237 11.19 -11.50 0.21
CA GLY A 237 12.28 -10.85 0.89
C GLY A 237 11.83 -9.50 1.43
N PHE A 238 12.63 -8.94 2.33
CA PHE A 238 12.41 -7.65 2.95
C PHE A 238 12.77 -6.57 1.94
N THR A 239 11.96 -6.45 0.90
CA THR A 239 11.95 -5.27 0.05
C THR A 239 11.10 -4.22 0.76
N HIS A 240 11.71 -3.64 1.80
CA HIS A 240 11.27 -2.43 2.50
C HIS A 240 10.05 -2.58 3.44
N GLY A 241 10.32 -2.86 4.73
CA GLY A 241 9.49 -2.51 5.90
C GLY A 241 8.01 -2.29 5.59
N ILE A 242 7.28 -3.40 5.50
CA ILE A 242 5.97 -3.45 4.82
C ILE A 242 4.83 -3.04 5.77
N VAL A 243 5.13 -2.89 7.06
CA VAL A 243 4.24 -2.22 8.00
C VAL A 243 4.64 -0.76 8.12
N TRP A 244 3.70 0.13 7.84
CA TRP A 244 3.85 1.57 7.96
C TRP A 244 3.58 2.01 9.40
N HIS A 245 4.32 3.01 9.87
CA HIS A 245 3.93 3.71 11.08
C HIS A 245 2.82 4.71 10.78
N ARG A 246 1.97 4.95 11.77
CA ARG A 246 1.02 6.07 11.71
C ARG A 246 1.80 7.38 11.80
N ASN A 247 1.33 8.39 11.08
CA ASN A 247 1.97 9.69 11.02
C ASN A 247 1.82 10.41 12.36
N SER A 248 2.88 11.10 12.78
CA SER A 248 2.77 12.02 13.91
C SER A 248 1.94 13.24 13.53
N PRO A 249 1.29 13.93 14.49
CA PRO A 249 0.57 15.17 14.22
C PRO A 249 1.43 16.29 13.59
N GLU A 250 2.75 16.20 13.75
CA GLU A 250 3.73 17.17 13.23
C GLU A 250 4.20 16.83 11.80
N ALA A 251 3.81 15.67 11.26
CA ALA A 251 4.22 15.26 9.92
C ALA A 251 3.71 16.21 8.83
N GLY A 252 4.52 16.37 7.79
CA GLY A 252 4.17 17.18 6.62
C GLY A 252 3.19 16.48 5.67
N ILE A 253 3.21 16.87 4.39
CA ILE A 253 2.49 16.13 3.34
C ILE A 253 3.16 14.77 3.17
N THR A 254 2.37 13.69 3.23
CA THR A 254 2.87 12.31 3.15
C THR A 254 2.48 11.58 1.87
N LEU A 255 1.49 12.08 1.14
CA LEU A 255 1.04 11.52 -0.13
C LEU A 255 1.17 12.56 -1.25
N PHE A 256 1.94 12.18 -2.28
CA PHE A 256 2.26 12.99 -3.45
C PHE A 256 1.71 12.35 -4.72
N PRO A 257 1.65 13.11 -5.83
CA PRO A 257 1.29 12.55 -7.13
C PRO A 257 2.12 11.33 -7.53
N ASN A 258 1.53 10.48 -8.38
CA ASN A 258 2.07 9.18 -8.80
C ASN A 258 2.11 8.12 -7.69
N GLY A 259 1.36 8.34 -6.61
CA GLY A 259 1.32 7.43 -5.46
C GLY A 259 2.63 7.38 -4.67
N ARG A 260 3.54 8.33 -4.90
CA ARG A 260 4.74 8.51 -4.08
C ARG A 260 4.31 8.91 -2.67
N SER A 261 4.91 8.28 -1.66
CA SER A 261 4.64 8.59 -0.26
C SER A 261 5.92 8.74 0.57
N GLU A 262 5.79 9.47 1.66
CA GLU A 262 6.82 9.68 2.69
C GLU A 262 6.38 9.04 4.02
N TRP A 263 5.57 7.98 3.96
CA TRP A 263 5.18 7.23 5.16
C TRP A 263 6.39 6.54 5.77
N GLU A 264 6.51 6.63 7.09
CA GLU A 264 7.59 5.97 7.81
C GLU A 264 7.37 4.46 7.83
N ARG A 265 8.44 3.70 7.57
CA ARG A 265 8.41 2.24 7.57
C ARG A 265 8.91 1.69 8.89
N ALA A 266 8.28 0.62 9.36
CA ALA A 266 8.83 -0.16 10.45
C ALA A 266 10.14 -0.85 10.02
N VAL A 267 11.10 -0.86 10.94
CA VAL A 267 12.42 -1.50 10.74
C VAL A 267 12.45 -2.88 11.40
N SER A 268 13.36 -3.77 10.97
CA SER A 268 13.42 -5.14 11.49
C SER A 268 13.70 -5.24 13.00
N SER A 269 14.27 -4.18 13.60
CA SER A 269 14.45 -4.06 15.06
C SER A 269 13.13 -3.81 15.81
N ASP A 270 12.06 -3.40 15.12
CA ASP A 270 10.73 -3.23 15.71
C ASP A 270 10.07 -4.61 15.92
N SER A 271 10.50 -5.30 16.98
CA SER A 271 10.09 -6.68 17.26
C SER A 271 8.57 -6.89 17.37
N LYS A 272 7.82 -5.83 17.68
CA LYS A 272 6.35 -5.87 17.82
C LYS A 272 5.62 -5.97 16.48
N THR A 273 6.27 -5.53 15.40
CA THR A 273 5.66 -5.40 14.08
C THR A 273 5.54 -6.75 13.34
N PHE A 274 6.39 -7.71 13.72
CA PHE A 274 6.51 -9.03 13.07
C PHE A 274 6.02 -10.17 13.98
N SER A 275 5.18 -9.84 14.94
CA SER A 275 4.63 -10.77 15.91
C SER A 275 3.11 -10.67 15.95
N LEU A 276 2.45 -11.79 16.22
CA LEU A 276 1.01 -11.78 16.46
C LEU A 276 0.69 -10.95 17.71
N PRO A 277 -0.21 -9.95 17.62
CA PRO A 277 -0.67 -9.18 18.77
C PRO A 277 -1.17 -10.08 19.91
N GLN A 278 -0.82 -9.72 21.15
CA GLN A 278 -1.18 -10.52 22.32
C GLN A 278 -2.70 -10.57 22.53
N GLU A 279 -3.39 -9.51 22.13
CA GLU A 279 -4.84 -9.34 22.14
C GLU A 279 -5.54 -10.42 21.31
N TRP A 280 -4.88 -10.93 20.27
CA TRP A 280 -5.47 -11.94 19.38
C TRP A 280 -5.41 -13.36 19.95
N ARG A 281 -4.65 -13.61 21.03
CA ARG A 281 -4.46 -14.96 21.59
C ARG A 281 -5.78 -15.66 21.90
N GLY A 282 -6.71 -14.96 22.54
CA GLY A 282 -8.03 -15.50 22.86
C GLY A 282 -8.81 -15.91 21.61
N ARG A 283 -8.73 -15.08 20.55
CA ARG A 283 -9.42 -15.36 19.30
C ARG A 283 -8.77 -16.50 18.53
N LEU A 284 -7.45 -16.47 18.36
CA LEU A 284 -6.65 -17.53 17.74
C LEU A 284 -6.88 -18.89 18.40
N LYS A 285 -6.97 -18.95 19.73
CA LYS A 285 -7.30 -20.20 20.44
C LYS A 285 -8.69 -20.73 20.08
N SER A 286 -9.68 -19.85 19.92
CA SER A 286 -11.07 -20.21 19.65
C SER A 286 -11.36 -20.51 18.18
N ASN A 287 -10.70 -19.81 17.25
CA ASN A 287 -10.94 -19.91 15.82
C ASN A 287 -9.64 -19.72 14.99
N PRO A 288 -8.70 -20.69 15.01
CA PRO A 288 -7.41 -20.53 14.35
C PRO A 288 -7.46 -20.73 12.82
N PHE A 289 -8.53 -21.28 12.27
CA PHE A 289 -8.52 -21.93 10.95
C PHE A 289 -8.11 -21.00 9.79
N GLY A 290 -8.72 -19.83 9.65
CA GLY A 290 -8.37 -18.89 8.57
C GLY A 290 -6.91 -18.44 8.69
N ALA A 291 -6.44 -18.14 9.90
CA ALA A 291 -5.06 -17.77 10.17
C ALA A 291 -4.06 -18.90 9.86
N LEU A 292 -4.43 -20.16 10.14
CA LEU A 292 -3.60 -21.33 9.84
C LEU A 292 -3.50 -21.59 8.34
N GLU A 293 -4.62 -21.48 7.61
CA GLU A 293 -4.63 -21.60 6.15
C GLU A 293 -3.78 -20.49 5.52
N ALA A 294 -3.93 -19.25 5.98
CA ALA A 294 -3.20 -18.10 5.45
C ALA A 294 -1.68 -18.17 5.63
N PHE A 295 -1.18 -18.67 6.78
CA PHE A 295 0.26 -18.69 7.06
C PHE A 295 0.95 -20.03 6.76
N PHE A 296 0.31 -21.16 7.04
CA PHE A 296 0.95 -22.49 7.03
C PHE A 296 0.59 -23.34 5.82
N GLN A 297 -0.19 -22.85 4.86
CA GLN A 297 -0.49 -23.65 3.69
C GLN A 297 0.73 -23.75 2.76
N PRO A 298 1.17 -24.96 2.36
CA PRO A 298 2.35 -25.11 1.51
C PRO A 298 2.14 -24.48 0.13
N THR A 299 3.07 -23.64 -0.31
CA THR A 299 3.07 -23.04 -1.67
C THR A 299 4.11 -23.69 -2.58
N PRO A 300 3.79 -24.07 -3.84
CA PRO A 300 4.68 -24.83 -4.73
C PRO A 300 6.03 -24.17 -5.08
N LYS A 301 6.16 -22.86 -4.90
CA LYS A 301 7.38 -22.08 -5.17
C LYS A 301 7.82 -21.29 -3.93
N PHE A 302 7.70 -21.91 -2.76
CA PHE A 302 8.11 -21.29 -1.50
C PHE A 302 9.64 -21.09 -1.50
N GLU A 303 10.05 -19.83 -1.36
CA GLU A 303 11.44 -19.43 -1.19
C GLU A 303 11.49 -18.39 -0.09
N VAL A 304 12.52 -18.43 0.75
CA VAL A 304 12.81 -17.35 1.71
C VAL A 304 13.99 -16.57 1.16
N ARG A 305 13.76 -15.30 0.82
CA ARG A 305 14.78 -14.46 0.18
C ARG A 305 15.59 -13.61 1.18
N THR A 306 15.14 -13.51 2.43
CA THR A 306 15.82 -12.75 3.49
C THR A 306 16.73 -13.62 4.34
N ALA A 307 17.83 -13.03 4.81
CA ALA A 307 18.72 -13.67 5.79
C ALA A 307 17.97 -14.03 7.09
N ASP A 308 17.13 -13.12 7.60
CA ASP A 308 16.40 -13.30 8.86
C ASP A 308 15.01 -13.94 8.68
N GLY A 309 14.61 -14.28 7.46
CA GLY A 309 13.24 -14.72 7.17
C GLY A 309 12.85 -16.01 7.90
N TRP A 310 13.81 -16.92 8.09
CA TRP A 310 13.57 -18.16 8.85
C TRP A 310 13.32 -17.91 10.33
N ASP A 311 14.01 -16.94 10.94
CA ASP A 311 13.76 -16.56 12.34
C ASP A 311 12.36 -15.99 12.51
N TRP A 312 11.83 -15.28 11.51
CA TRP A 312 10.46 -14.78 11.53
C TRP A 312 9.44 -15.91 11.44
N VAL A 313 9.66 -16.90 10.58
CA VAL A 313 8.80 -18.10 10.51
C VAL A 313 8.74 -18.79 11.87
N ASP A 314 9.89 -18.99 12.51
CA ASP A 314 9.97 -19.64 13.82
C ASP A 314 9.25 -18.79 14.89
N ARG A 315 9.40 -17.45 14.88
CA ARG A 315 8.72 -16.52 15.80
C ARG A 315 7.20 -16.50 15.62
N VAL A 316 6.71 -16.42 14.39
CA VAL A 316 5.26 -16.43 14.11
C VAL A 316 4.68 -17.79 14.53
N THR A 317 5.36 -18.89 14.21
CA THR A 317 4.96 -20.23 14.65
C THR A 317 4.90 -20.33 16.17
N GLN A 318 5.90 -19.81 16.88
CA GLN A 318 5.87 -19.75 18.34
C GLN A 318 4.72 -18.88 18.86
N GLY A 319 4.39 -17.77 18.19
CA GLY A 319 3.24 -16.94 18.53
C GLY A 319 1.91 -17.69 18.48
N PHE A 320 1.69 -18.56 17.49
CA PHE A 320 0.51 -19.43 17.43
C PHE A 320 0.48 -20.43 18.59
N LEU A 321 1.62 -21.07 18.90
CA LEU A 321 1.75 -22.01 20.01
C LEU A 321 1.49 -21.32 21.36
N ASP A 322 2.03 -20.12 21.56
CA ASP A 322 1.85 -19.30 22.77
C ASP A 322 0.41 -18.77 22.90
N ALA A 323 -0.30 -18.59 21.79
CA ALA A 323 -1.74 -18.31 21.78
C ALA A 323 -2.59 -19.52 22.20
N GLY A 324 -1.99 -20.72 22.29
CA GLY A 324 -2.67 -21.95 22.67
C GLY A 324 -3.23 -22.73 21.47
N VAL A 325 -2.79 -22.44 20.25
CA VAL A 325 -3.06 -23.28 19.08
C VAL A 325 -2.14 -24.48 19.14
N SER A 326 -2.69 -25.68 19.12
CA SER A 326 -1.88 -26.89 19.23
C SER A 326 -1.08 -27.16 17.94
N ALA A 327 0.09 -27.78 18.07
CA ALA A 327 0.90 -28.18 16.90
C ALA A 327 0.13 -29.15 15.97
N SER A 328 -0.74 -29.99 16.53
CA SER A 328 -1.64 -30.86 15.76
C SER A 328 -2.61 -30.06 14.88
N GLN A 329 -3.14 -28.94 15.37
CA GLN A 329 -3.99 -28.04 14.58
C GLN A 329 -3.19 -27.34 13.48
N ILE A 330 -1.99 -26.82 13.79
CA ILE A 330 -1.11 -26.17 12.79
C ILE A 330 -0.82 -27.14 11.63
N ILE A 331 -0.46 -28.38 11.94
CA ILE A 331 -0.17 -29.41 10.92
C ILE A 331 -1.44 -29.80 10.16
N SER A 332 -2.54 -30.10 10.87
CA SER A 332 -3.74 -30.61 10.21
C SER A 332 -4.37 -29.58 9.28
N TYR A 333 -4.59 -28.36 9.76
CA TYR A 333 -5.37 -27.34 9.05
C TYR A 333 -4.49 -26.42 8.19
N GLY A 334 -3.21 -26.24 8.55
CA GLY A 334 -2.23 -25.52 7.74
C GLY A 334 -1.55 -26.44 6.71
N ALA A 335 -0.62 -27.27 7.19
CA ALA A 335 0.22 -28.10 6.32
C ALA A 335 -0.59 -29.10 5.47
N CYS A 336 -1.46 -29.91 6.10
CA CYS A 336 -2.23 -30.96 5.44
C CYS A 336 -3.56 -30.47 4.82
N ARG A 337 -3.85 -29.16 4.90
CA ARG A 337 -5.00 -28.49 4.27
C ARG A 337 -6.36 -29.12 4.63
N MET A 338 -6.51 -29.58 5.86
CA MET A 338 -7.80 -30.07 6.34
C MET A 338 -8.79 -28.91 6.50
N LYS A 339 -10.06 -29.16 6.22
CA LYS A 339 -11.14 -28.18 6.44
C LYS A 339 -11.50 -28.11 7.92
N ARG A 340 -11.97 -26.96 8.39
CA ARG A 340 -12.40 -26.68 9.79
C ARG A 340 -13.25 -27.77 10.47
N ARG A 341 -14.12 -28.46 9.73
CA ARG A 341 -15.03 -29.49 10.28
C ARG A 341 -14.44 -30.89 10.31
N GLN A 342 -13.23 -31.08 9.79
CA GLN A 342 -12.57 -32.38 9.74
C GLN A 342 -11.75 -32.59 11.01
N ALA A 343 -11.68 -33.85 11.45
CA ALA A 343 -10.82 -34.23 12.57
C ALA A 343 -9.34 -33.98 12.23
N PRO A 344 -8.49 -33.73 13.24
CA PRO A 344 -7.05 -33.68 13.06
C PRO A 344 -6.52 -34.92 12.34
N VAL A 345 -5.47 -34.73 11.53
CA VAL A 345 -4.87 -35.82 10.76
C VAL A 345 -4.18 -36.84 11.67
N SER A 346 -4.10 -38.09 11.20
CA SER A 346 -3.30 -39.12 11.88
C SER A 346 -1.80 -38.81 11.76
N LEU A 347 -1.00 -39.42 12.64
CA LEU A 347 0.46 -39.30 12.59
C LEU A 347 1.04 -39.73 11.23
N GLY A 348 0.60 -40.87 10.69
CA GLY A 348 1.02 -41.33 9.37
C GLY A 348 0.74 -40.30 8.27
N ARG A 349 -0.47 -39.76 8.22
CA ARG A 349 -0.82 -38.73 7.23
C ARG A 349 0.01 -37.44 7.39
N ALA A 350 0.31 -37.03 8.63
CA ALA A 350 1.18 -35.88 8.88
C ALA A 350 2.61 -36.13 8.36
N LEU A 351 3.15 -37.34 8.58
CA LEU A 351 4.49 -37.72 8.12
C LEU A 351 4.56 -37.88 6.60
N ASP A 352 3.51 -38.42 5.99
CA ASP A 352 3.40 -38.53 4.53
C ASP A 352 3.39 -37.14 3.88
N GLU A 353 2.57 -36.21 4.37
CA GLU A 353 2.54 -34.82 3.87
C GLU A 353 3.91 -34.13 4.04
N LEU A 354 4.57 -34.32 5.19
CA LEU A 354 5.91 -33.80 5.43
C LEU A 354 6.94 -34.36 4.44
N GLY A 355 6.80 -35.63 4.03
CA GLY A 355 7.66 -36.27 3.02
C GLY A 355 7.44 -35.73 1.61
N ASP A 356 6.23 -35.30 1.28
CA ASP A 356 5.87 -34.73 -0.03
C ASP A 356 6.29 -33.26 -0.20
N MET A 357 6.70 -32.60 0.89
CA MET A 357 7.16 -31.21 0.88
C MET A 357 8.55 -31.01 0.26
N THR A 358 8.76 -29.84 -0.35
CA THR A 358 10.09 -29.41 -0.76
C THR A 358 10.99 -29.12 0.46
N PRO A 359 12.33 -29.12 0.32
CA PRO A 359 13.23 -28.83 1.44
C PRO A 359 12.93 -27.50 2.15
N ALA A 360 12.57 -26.45 1.40
CA ALA A 360 12.20 -25.16 1.96
C ALA A 360 10.88 -25.22 2.75
N GLN A 361 9.89 -25.96 2.25
CA GLN A 361 8.63 -26.18 2.98
C GLN A 361 8.85 -27.03 4.24
N VAL A 362 9.72 -28.04 4.20
CA VAL A 362 10.12 -28.81 5.39
C VAL A 362 10.75 -27.88 6.44
N ARG A 363 11.68 -26.99 6.04
CA ARG A 363 12.28 -26.00 6.97
C ARG A 363 11.23 -25.06 7.56
N PHE A 364 10.29 -24.60 6.74
CA PHE A 364 9.20 -23.71 7.18
C PHE A 364 8.36 -24.35 8.29
N HIS A 365 7.99 -25.62 8.13
CA HIS A 365 7.14 -26.32 9.11
C HIS A 365 7.92 -27.00 10.25
N THR A 366 9.26 -26.97 10.21
CA THR A 366 10.12 -27.71 11.16
C THR A 366 9.78 -27.39 12.61
N HIS A 367 9.55 -26.11 12.96
CA HIS A 367 9.24 -25.73 14.33
C HIS A 367 7.92 -26.34 14.84
N ALA A 368 6.87 -26.31 14.03
CA ALA A 368 5.58 -26.91 14.35
C ALA A 368 5.68 -28.44 14.49
N TYR A 369 6.33 -29.12 13.54
CA TYR A 369 6.51 -30.58 13.59
C TYR A 369 7.38 -31.02 14.78
N ARG A 370 8.43 -30.26 15.14
CA ARG A 370 9.23 -30.54 16.34
C ARG A 370 8.38 -30.55 17.60
N VAL A 371 7.46 -29.60 17.75
CA VAL A 371 6.56 -29.55 18.91
C VAL A 371 5.56 -30.69 18.85
N TYR A 372 4.99 -30.99 17.69
CA TYR A 372 4.05 -32.10 17.51
C TYR A 372 4.68 -33.47 17.82
N PHE A 373 5.93 -33.70 17.42
CA PHE A 373 6.62 -34.97 17.64
C PHE A 373 7.03 -35.24 19.08
N ARG A 374 7.04 -34.23 19.96
CA ARG A 374 7.39 -34.42 21.39
C ARG A 374 6.46 -35.38 22.12
N ASP A 375 5.23 -35.52 21.64
CA ASP A 375 4.23 -36.40 22.23
C ASP A 375 4.38 -37.87 21.79
N TYR A 376 5.35 -38.17 20.93
CA TYR A 376 5.56 -39.50 20.35
C TYR A 376 6.97 -40.02 20.62
N LYS A 377 7.06 -41.35 20.85
CA LYS A 377 8.35 -42.05 20.87
C LYS A 377 8.89 -42.21 19.46
N LEU A 378 10.22 -42.24 19.33
CA LEU A 378 10.91 -42.39 18.05
C LEU A 378 10.44 -43.61 17.25
N ASP A 379 10.33 -44.79 17.87
CA ASP A 379 9.90 -46.01 17.18
C ASP A 379 8.52 -45.84 16.53
N ARG A 380 7.59 -45.17 17.24
CA ARG A 380 6.26 -44.88 16.71
C ARG A 380 6.28 -43.88 15.54
N LEU A 381 7.17 -42.90 15.56
CA LEU A 381 7.35 -41.97 14.44
C LEU A 381 7.86 -42.71 13.20
N VAL A 382 8.91 -43.53 13.37
CA VAL A 382 9.52 -44.33 12.30
C VAL A 382 8.51 -45.34 11.72
N GLU A 383 7.76 -46.06 12.56
CA GLU A 383 6.74 -47.02 12.13
C GLU A 383 5.62 -46.39 11.30
N ASN A 384 5.38 -45.08 11.46
CA ASN A 384 4.35 -44.35 10.71
C ASN A 384 4.91 -43.64 9.46
N CYS A 385 6.21 -43.72 9.19
CA CYS A 385 6.80 -43.25 7.93
C CYS A 385 6.63 -44.32 6.85
N VAL A 386 5.74 -44.07 5.88
CA VAL A 386 5.44 -45.05 4.82
C VAL A 386 6.42 -44.95 3.64
N SER A 387 7.14 -43.83 3.51
CA SER A 387 8.06 -43.56 2.39
C SER A 387 9.46 -43.16 2.83
N ASP A 388 10.46 -43.44 1.98
CA ASP A 388 11.84 -42.95 2.15
C ASP A 388 11.88 -41.43 2.34
N ALA A 389 11.05 -40.69 1.60
CA ALA A 389 10.95 -39.24 1.71
C ALA A 389 10.46 -38.79 3.09
N SER A 390 9.44 -39.47 3.66
CA SER A 390 8.94 -39.19 5.01
C SER A 390 10.00 -39.47 6.08
N LEU A 391 10.84 -40.52 5.91
CA LEU A 391 11.97 -40.80 6.81
C LEU A 391 13.07 -39.73 6.72
N VAL A 392 13.44 -39.31 5.50
CA VAL A 392 14.40 -38.21 5.30
C VAL A 392 13.88 -36.93 5.94
N ALA A 393 12.61 -36.59 5.75
CA ALA A 393 12.03 -35.38 6.31
C ALA A 393 11.91 -35.45 7.84
N LEU A 394 11.55 -36.61 8.41
CA LEU A 394 11.58 -36.86 9.86
C LEU A 394 12.98 -36.63 10.43
N TYR A 395 14.03 -37.15 9.77
CA TYR A 395 15.41 -36.88 10.16
C TYR A 395 15.73 -35.38 10.11
N LYS A 396 15.39 -34.69 9.01
CA LYS A 396 15.65 -33.25 8.86
C LYS A 396 14.98 -32.40 9.93
N VAL A 397 13.74 -32.73 10.30
CA VAL A 397 13.01 -32.02 11.35
C VAL A 397 13.61 -32.32 12.72
N THR A 398 13.83 -33.58 13.06
CA THR A 398 14.25 -33.99 14.43
C THR A 398 15.75 -33.83 14.68
N GLN A 399 16.57 -33.86 13.63
CA GLN A 399 18.04 -33.93 13.70
C GLN A 399 18.53 -35.12 14.55
N ASN A 400 17.71 -36.17 14.67
CA ASN A 400 18.03 -37.35 15.45
C ASN A 400 18.64 -38.44 14.56
N GLN A 401 19.94 -38.69 14.74
CA GLN A 401 20.68 -39.72 13.99
C GLN A 401 20.14 -41.14 14.21
N ASP A 402 19.43 -41.41 15.31
CA ASP A 402 18.80 -42.71 15.54
C ASP A 402 17.74 -43.03 14.48
N VAL A 403 17.11 -42.04 13.84
CA VAL A 403 16.20 -42.23 12.69
C VAL A 403 16.91 -43.00 11.57
N LEU A 404 18.20 -42.70 11.32
CA LEU A 404 18.98 -43.30 10.23
C LEU A 404 19.32 -44.78 10.48
N LYS A 405 19.19 -45.27 11.72
CA LYS A 405 19.35 -46.69 12.03
C LYS A 405 18.25 -47.54 11.41
N TYR A 406 17.04 -46.98 11.31
CA TYR A 406 15.87 -47.64 10.73
C TYR A 406 15.73 -47.39 9.22
N ALA A 407 16.59 -46.54 8.65
CA ALA A 407 16.58 -46.16 7.25
C ALA A 407 17.34 -47.16 6.36
N ASN A 408 16.95 -47.24 5.09
CA ASN A 408 17.72 -47.94 4.05
C ASN A 408 18.92 -47.09 3.57
N ASP A 409 19.82 -47.69 2.77
CA ASP A 409 21.04 -47.01 2.32
C ASP A 409 20.75 -45.74 1.49
N ARG A 410 19.69 -45.76 0.67
CA ARG A 410 19.27 -44.60 -0.12
C ARG A 410 18.88 -43.41 0.77
N VAL A 411 18.12 -43.66 1.83
CA VAL A 411 17.70 -42.61 2.79
C VAL A 411 18.90 -42.06 3.54
N ARG A 412 19.85 -42.91 3.93
CA ARG A 412 21.10 -42.49 4.57
C ARG A 412 21.93 -41.61 3.64
N ASP A 413 22.09 -42.01 2.39
CA ASP A 413 22.82 -41.24 1.38
C ASP A 413 22.18 -39.88 1.10
N LEU A 414 20.84 -39.83 0.99
CA LEU A 414 20.10 -38.59 0.79
C LEU A 414 20.23 -37.65 2.00
N ALA A 415 20.14 -38.19 3.21
CA ALA A 415 20.28 -37.42 4.45
C ALA A 415 21.70 -36.83 4.56
N LEU A 416 22.73 -37.66 4.39
CA LEU A 416 24.13 -37.26 4.48
C LEU A 416 24.54 -36.29 3.36
N SER A 417 24.09 -36.52 2.12
CA SER A 417 24.36 -35.60 1.01
C SER A 417 23.77 -34.22 1.29
N SER A 418 22.52 -34.18 1.79
CA SER A 418 21.87 -32.93 2.18
C SER A 418 22.60 -32.21 3.31
N ASP A 419 23.12 -32.93 4.32
CA ASP A 419 23.87 -32.34 5.43
C ASP A 419 25.23 -31.78 4.99
N LEU A 420 25.82 -32.36 3.94
CA LEU A 420 27.05 -31.88 3.31
C LEU A 420 26.83 -30.76 2.29
N GLY A 421 25.58 -30.39 2.00
CA GLY A 421 25.23 -29.37 1.00
C GLY A 421 25.47 -29.80 -0.45
N LEU A 422 25.42 -31.12 -0.72
CA LEU A 422 25.71 -31.75 -2.01
C LEU A 422 24.46 -31.98 -2.86
#